data_AF-A0A8J6F3C1-F1
#
_entry.id   AF-A0A8J6F3C1-F1
#
_cell.length_a   1.000
_cell.length_b   1.000
_cell.length_c   1.000
_cell.angle_alpha   90.00
_cell.angle_beta   90.00
_cell.angle_gamma   90.00
#
_symmetry.space_group_name_H-M   'P 1'
#
loop_
_entity.id
_entity.type
_entity.pdbx_description
1 polymer ?
#
loop_
_entity_poly.entity_id
_entity_poly.type
_entity_poly.pdbx_seq_one_letter_code
_entity_poly.pdbx_strand_id
1 'polypeptide(L)'
;VYEDVYWKRNIKTLQPIKEDNYSMLRAVMFQVFSQAIPFPGWMKETDILKLPEKLLYSQGCNWIQQFSFGPERYAGPKVFGKLRSCLELFKKEWVDFYTCKDRMERKKMCRSLFSDDAKENKIYEAVKFIMLHLIIEAHENLKSEEPIPSFFHYFFSRDSSSDPLSYMMNHLNPVGDTIGLEQAELCLVGYALEVKIKLLRLTKFNTEDFETIYPADHKRDWHEITLMTDDDRHYNIPVIAN
;
A
#
# COMPACT_ATOMS: atom_id res chain seq x y z
N VAL A 1 21.01 -5.25 19.19
CA VAL A 1 19.87 -4.75 18.38
C VAL A 1 18.67 -5.67 18.48
N TYR A 2 18.65 -6.86 17.86
CA TYR A 2 17.47 -7.74 17.95
C TYR A 2 17.12 -8.09 19.40
N GLU A 3 18.04 -8.61 20.21
CA GLU A 3 17.74 -8.90 21.62
C GLU A 3 17.23 -7.66 22.36
N ASP A 4 17.87 -6.50 22.18
CA ASP A 4 17.43 -5.25 22.81
C ASP A 4 16.05 -4.79 22.35
N VAL A 5 15.71 -4.94 21.07
CA VAL A 5 14.41 -4.57 20.51
C VAL A 5 13.34 -5.56 20.97
N TYR A 6 13.65 -6.86 20.99
CA TYR A 6 12.77 -7.90 21.51
C TYR A 6 12.42 -7.65 22.98
N TRP A 7 13.42 -7.35 23.82
CA TRP A 7 13.23 -7.06 25.23
C TRP A 7 12.59 -5.70 25.50
N LYS A 8 13.03 -4.62 24.83
CA LYS A 8 12.50 -3.26 25.07
C LYS A 8 11.11 -3.04 24.45
N ARG A 9 10.74 -3.79 23.41
CA ARG A 9 9.48 -3.63 22.68
C ARG A 9 8.54 -4.83 22.78
N ASN A 10 8.85 -5.80 23.66
CA ASN A 10 8.04 -7.00 23.88
C ASN A 10 7.71 -7.77 22.58
N ILE A 11 8.61 -7.75 21.60
CA ILE A 11 8.45 -8.54 20.38
C ILE A 11 8.76 -9.98 20.76
N LYS A 12 7.80 -10.90 20.58
CA LYS A 12 7.99 -12.33 20.88
C LYS A 12 8.60 -13.07 19.72
N THR A 13 8.10 -12.82 18.51
CA THR A 13 8.54 -13.48 17.29
C THR A 13 8.43 -12.53 16.11
N LEU A 14 9.13 -12.86 15.02
CA LEU A 14 8.96 -12.23 13.73
C LEU A 14 8.22 -13.20 12.82
N GLN A 15 7.22 -12.70 12.11
CA GLN A 15 6.65 -13.43 11.00
C GLN A 15 7.38 -12.97 9.73
N PRO A 16 8.20 -13.84 9.11
CA PRO A 16 8.89 -13.51 7.89
C PRO A 16 7.88 -13.32 6.75
N ILE A 17 8.19 -12.38 5.87
CA ILE A 17 7.40 -12.08 4.67
C ILE A 17 8.24 -12.48 3.46
N LYS A 18 7.59 -12.99 2.41
CA LYS A 18 8.25 -13.32 1.15
C LYS A 18 9.04 -12.10 0.64
N GLU A 19 10.34 -12.31 0.44
CA GLU A 19 11.30 -11.30 0.01
C GLU A 19 11.28 -11.18 -1.51
N ASP A 20 10.33 -10.39 -2.00
CA ASP A 20 10.29 -9.96 -3.40
C ASP A 20 9.95 -8.46 -3.47
N ASN A 21 9.82 -7.97 -4.69
CA ASN A 21 9.54 -6.57 -4.99
C ASN A 21 8.12 -6.09 -4.56
N TYR A 22 7.31 -6.97 -3.95
CA TYR A 22 6.06 -6.61 -3.25
C TYR A 22 6.16 -6.69 -1.72
N SER A 23 7.33 -6.96 -1.13
CA SER A 23 7.51 -7.20 0.32
C SER A 23 6.81 -6.16 1.21
N MET A 24 6.95 -4.86 0.90
CA MET A 24 6.28 -3.79 1.63
C MET A 24 4.74 -3.89 1.57
N LEU A 25 4.17 -3.99 0.35
CA LEU A 25 2.73 -4.10 0.17
C LEU A 25 2.17 -5.37 0.82
N ARG A 26 2.93 -6.48 0.73
CA ARG A 26 2.59 -7.73 1.40
C ARG A 26 2.50 -7.55 2.91
N ALA A 27 3.50 -6.92 3.52
CA ALA A 27 3.54 -6.73 4.96
C ALA A 27 2.40 -5.80 5.44
N VAL A 28 2.13 -4.71 4.72
CA VAL A 28 1.01 -3.79 5.00
C VAL A 28 -0.31 -4.52 4.90
N MET A 29 -0.59 -5.17 3.77
CA MET A 29 -1.88 -5.82 3.53
C MET A 29 -2.12 -6.99 4.49
N PHE A 30 -1.07 -7.73 4.86
CA PHE A 30 -1.17 -8.77 5.88
C PHE A 30 -1.60 -8.18 7.22
N GLN A 31 -1.01 -7.07 7.66
CA GLN A 31 -1.41 -6.42 8.91
C GLN A 31 -2.85 -5.91 8.85
N VAL A 32 -3.23 -5.23 7.76
CA VAL A 32 -4.60 -4.73 7.54
C VAL A 32 -5.63 -5.86 7.67
N PHE A 33 -5.41 -6.97 6.95
CA PHE A 33 -6.35 -8.09 6.94
C PHE A 33 -6.34 -8.89 8.25
N SER A 34 -5.16 -9.18 8.81
CA SER A 34 -5.06 -9.97 10.04
C SER A 34 -5.65 -9.26 11.26
N GLN A 35 -5.61 -7.92 11.27
CA GLN A 35 -6.19 -7.08 12.31
C GLN A 35 -7.65 -6.68 12.05
N ALA A 36 -8.22 -7.07 10.90
CA ALA A 36 -9.59 -6.70 10.50
C ALA A 36 -9.81 -5.18 10.53
N ILE A 37 -8.86 -4.42 9.97
CA ILE A 37 -8.98 -2.96 9.87
C ILE A 37 -10.18 -2.61 8.96
N PRO A 38 -11.03 -1.66 9.34
CA PRO A 38 -12.19 -1.27 8.54
C PRO A 38 -11.77 -0.73 7.17
N PHE A 39 -12.64 -0.93 6.18
CA PHE A 39 -12.45 -0.36 4.85
C PHE A 39 -12.39 1.17 4.91
N PRO A 40 -11.48 1.85 4.18
CA PRO A 40 -11.30 3.30 4.28
C PRO A 40 -12.59 4.07 3.99
N GLY A 41 -12.80 5.18 4.71
CA GLY A 41 -13.97 6.04 4.58
C GLY A 41 -14.14 6.59 3.17
N TRP A 42 -13.08 7.18 2.62
CA TRP A 42 -13.11 7.77 1.27
C TRP A 42 -13.43 6.74 0.17
N MET A 43 -13.02 5.47 0.35
CA MET A 43 -13.34 4.38 -0.59
C MET A 43 -14.78 3.87 -0.47
N LYS A 44 -15.49 4.20 0.61
CA LYS A 44 -16.94 3.95 0.73
C LYS A 44 -17.73 5.04 0.03
N GLU A 45 -17.30 6.29 0.19
CA GLU A 45 -17.89 7.48 -0.43
C GLU A 45 -17.68 7.48 -1.95
N THR A 46 -16.45 7.17 -2.37
CA THR A 46 -16.08 6.97 -3.77
C THR A 46 -16.10 5.48 -4.07
N ASP A 47 -17.09 5.01 -4.85
CA ASP A 47 -17.13 3.61 -5.25
C ASP A 47 -15.89 3.25 -6.09
N ILE A 48 -14.90 2.65 -5.44
CA ILE A 48 -13.58 2.39 -6.04
C ILE A 48 -13.68 1.55 -7.32
N LEU A 49 -14.73 0.74 -7.47
CA LEU A 49 -14.94 -0.09 -8.65
C LEU A 49 -15.22 0.72 -9.92
N LYS A 50 -15.60 2.00 -9.78
CA LYS A 50 -15.85 2.94 -10.88
C LYS A 50 -14.65 3.81 -11.21
N LEU A 51 -13.55 3.71 -10.45
CA LEU A 51 -12.35 4.51 -10.68
C LEU A 51 -11.73 4.26 -12.07
N PRO A 52 -11.59 3.02 -12.56
CA PRO A 52 -11.07 2.78 -13.91
C PRO A 52 -11.85 3.56 -14.98
N GLU A 53 -13.18 3.56 -14.91
CA GLU A 53 -14.04 4.29 -15.83
C GLU A 53 -13.99 5.81 -15.62
N LYS A 54 -13.98 6.29 -14.36
CA LYS A 54 -13.85 7.72 -14.03
C LYS A 54 -12.56 8.30 -14.63
N LEU A 55 -11.43 7.61 -14.46
CA LEU A 55 -10.14 8.09 -14.96
C LEU A 55 -10.08 8.08 -16.49
N LEU A 56 -10.66 7.05 -17.12
CA LEU A 56 -10.73 6.97 -18.58
C LEU A 56 -11.61 8.08 -19.19
N TYR A 57 -12.86 8.21 -18.73
CA TYR A 57 -13.86 9.04 -19.40
C TYR A 57 -13.90 10.48 -18.89
N SER A 58 -13.65 10.70 -17.60
CA SER A 58 -13.81 12.04 -16.98
C SER A 58 -12.51 12.82 -16.90
N GLN A 59 -11.36 12.14 -16.83
CA GLN A 59 -10.05 12.78 -16.66
C GLN A 59 -9.11 12.59 -17.85
N GLY A 60 -9.59 11.97 -18.95
CA GLY A 60 -8.81 11.81 -20.19
C GLY A 60 -7.51 11.02 -20.01
N CYS A 61 -7.42 10.18 -18.96
CA CYS A 61 -6.20 9.45 -18.60
C CYS A 61 -6.03 8.18 -19.44
N ASN A 62 -6.11 8.32 -20.77
CA ASN A 62 -5.92 7.21 -21.73
C ASN A 62 -4.55 6.54 -21.56
N TRP A 63 -3.57 7.27 -21.05
CA TRP A 63 -2.23 6.77 -20.76
C TRP A 63 -2.20 5.68 -19.68
N ILE A 64 -3.25 5.50 -18.87
CA ILE A 64 -3.40 4.38 -17.92
C ILE A 64 -3.36 3.03 -18.65
N GLN A 65 -3.65 2.97 -19.96
CA GLN A 65 -3.44 1.77 -20.78
C GLN A 65 -1.97 1.28 -20.79
N GLN A 66 -1.02 2.06 -20.28
CA GLN A 66 0.37 1.66 -20.09
C GLN A 66 0.65 1.05 -18.71
N PHE A 67 -0.36 0.85 -17.87
CA PHE A 67 -0.21 0.19 -16.57
C PHE A 67 0.21 -1.27 -16.76
N SER A 68 1.37 -1.65 -16.22
CA SER A 68 2.06 -2.90 -16.58
C SER A 68 1.74 -4.10 -15.70
N PHE A 69 1.04 -3.92 -14.58
CA PHE A 69 0.75 -4.97 -13.61
C PHE A 69 2.01 -5.67 -13.07
N GLY A 70 3.08 -4.90 -12.84
CA GLY A 70 4.32 -5.38 -12.23
C GLY A 70 4.95 -6.52 -13.04
N PRO A 71 5.24 -7.70 -12.44
CA PRO A 71 5.89 -8.82 -13.12
C PRO A 71 5.19 -9.33 -14.37
N GLU A 72 3.88 -9.08 -14.49
CA GLU A 72 3.12 -9.52 -15.67
C GLU A 72 3.56 -8.79 -16.93
N ARG A 73 4.08 -7.55 -16.80
CA ARG A 73 4.47 -6.69 -17.93
C ARG A 73 3.37 -6.63 -19.00
N TYR A 74 2.13 -6.51 -18.53
CA TYR A 74 0.95 -6.58 -19.36
C TYR A 74 0.96 -5.43 -20.38
N ALA A 75 0.86 -5.80 -21.65
CA ALA A 75 0.79 -4.86 -22.78
C ALA A 75 -0.50 -5.07 -23.60
N GLY A 76 -1.49 -5.73 -23.03
CA GLY A 76 -2.76 -6.02 -23.70
C GLY A 76 -3.75 -4.84 -23.63
N PRO A 77 -4.81 -4.85 -24.47
CA PRO A 77 -5.73 -3.72 -24.58
C PRO A 77 -6.78 -3.65 -23.46
N LYS A 78 -6.83 -4.63 -22.55
CA LYS A 78 -7.89 -4.76 -21.53
C LYS A 78 -7.45 -4.28 -20.14
N VAL A 79 -6.58 -3.26 -20.08
CA VAL A 79 -6.05 -2.73 -18.82
C VAL A 79 -7.16 -2.35 -17.84
N PHE A 80 -8.14 -1.55 -18.28
CA PHE A 80 -9.24 -1.11 -17.41
C PHE A 80 -10.08 -2.27 -16.86
N GLY A 81 -10.39 -3.27 -17.68
CA GLY A 81 -11.11 -4.47 -17.22
C GLY A 81 -10.31 -5.28 -16.21
N LYS A 82 -8.99 -5.35 -16.38
CA LYS A 82 -8.09 -6.04 -15.46
C LYS A 82 -7.91 -5.26 -14.14
N LEU A 83 -7.80 -3.93 -14.19
CA LEU A 83 -7.81 -3.06 -13.00
C LEU A 83 -9.10 -3.24 -12.21
N ARG A 84 -10.25 -3.22 -12.88
CA ARG A 84 -11.55 -3.47 -12.24
C ARG A 84 -11.60 -4.84 -11.57
N SER A 85 -11.11 -5.89 -12.22
CA SER A 85 -11.03 -7.23 -11.61
C SER A 85 -10.14 -7.26 -10.35
N CYS A 86 -9.05 -6.48 -10.32
CA CYS A 86 -8.19 -6.36 -9.15
C CYS A 86 -8.93 -5.67 -7.99
N LEU A 87 -9.62 -4.56 -8.28
CA LEU A 87 -10.40 -3.80 -7.29
C LEU A 87 -11.59 -4.61 -6.75
N GLU A 88 -12.25 -5.40 -7.59
CA GLU A 88 -13.34 -6.30 -7.18
C GLU A 88 -12.85 -7.35 -6.18
N LEU A 89 -11.71 -7.98 -6.45
CA LEU A 89 -11.09 -8.91 -5.50
C LEU A 89 -10.67 -8.19 -4.22
N PHE A 90 -10.02 -7.04 -4.33
CA PHE A 90 -9.59 -6.24 -3.18
C PHE A 90 -10.74 -5.89 -2.25
N LYS A 91 -11.84 -5.35 -2.80
CA LYS A 91 -13.04 -5.00 -2.02
C LYS A 91 -13.68 -6.23 -1.39
N LYS A 92 -13.76 -7.34 -2.13
CA LYS A 92 -14.30 -8.60 -1.62
C LYS A 92 -13.50 -9.12 -0.43
N GLU A 93 -12.19 -9.34 -0.61
CA GLU A 93 -11.33 -9.88 0.44
C GLU A 93 -11.38 -8.97 1.67
N TRP A 94 -11.33 -7.64 1.51
CA TRP A 94 -11.41 -6.72 2.64
C TRP A 94 -12.71 -6.89 3.44
N VAL A 95 -13.86 -7.00 2.78
CA VAL A 95 -15.15 -7.24 3.45
C VAL A 95 -15.16 -8.59 4.15
N ASP A 96 -14.65 -9.64 3.51
CA ASP A 96 -14.57 -10.99 4.10
C ASP A 96 -13.68 -10.98 5.37
N PHE A 97 -12.52 -10.32 5.33
CA PHE A 97 -11.63 -10.17 6.49
C PHE A 97 -12.24 -9.34 7.61
N TYR A 98 -12.87 -8.21 7.29
CA TYR A 98 -13.49 -7.32 8.27
C TYR A 98 -14.69 -7.97 8.98
N THR A 99 -15.47 -8.77 8.26
CA THR A 99 -16.66 -9.44 8.81
C THR A 99 -16.32 -10.73 9.59
N CYS A 100 -15.10 -11.27 9.41
CA CYS A 100 -14.62 -12.45 10.12
C CYS A 100 -14.27 -12.14 11.59
N LYS A 101 -15.21 -12.44 12.49
CA LYS A 101 -15.05 -12.22 13.95
C LYS A 101 -14.04 -13.16 14.60
N ASP A 102 -13.90 -14.38 14.09
CA ASP A 102 -12.99 -15.38 14.66
C ASP A 102 -11.54 -15.09 14.23
N ARG A 103 -10.67 -14.85 15.21
CA ARG A 103 -9.25 -14.53 14.97
C ARG A 103 -8.47 -15.70 14.36
N MET A 104 -8.78 -16.93 14.75
CA MET A 104 -8.10 -18.12 14.21
C MET A 104 -8.53 -18.38 12.78
N GLU A 105 -9.81 -18.22 12.48
CA GLU A 105 -10.31 -18.32 11.11
C GLU A 105 -9.73 -17.23 10.22
N ARG A 106 -9.70 -15.98 10.70
CA ARG A 106 -9.08 -14.87 9.98
C ARG A 106 -7.59 -15.11 9.69
N LYS A 107 -6.85 -15.71 10.63
CA LYS A 107 -5.46 -16.14 10.40
C LYS A 107 -5.35 -17.19 9.30
N LYS A 108 -6.28 -18.15 9.21
CA LYS A 108 -6.31 -19.14 8.11
C LYS A 108 -6.61 -18.46 6.78
N MET A 109 -7.57 -17.54 6.75
CA MET A 109 -7.88 -16.73 5.57
C MET A 109 -6.65 -15.96 5.09
N CYS A 110 -5.92 -15.29 5.99
CA CYS A 110 -4.67 -14.59 5.64
C CYS A 110 -3.67 -15.56 5.02
N ARG A 111 -3.39 -16.71 5.67
CA ARG A 111 -2.46 -17.70 5.12
C ARG A 111 -2.86 -18.20 3.74
N SER A 112 -4.15 -18.43 3.54
CA SER A 112 -4.70 -18.86 2.24
C SER A 112 -4.48 -17.79 1.17
N LEU A 113 -4.86 -16.54 1.44
CA LEU A 113 -4.70 -15.42 0.50
C LEU A 113 -3.23 -15.19 0.11
N PHE A 114 -2.34 -15.09 1.09
CA PHE A 114 -0.89 -14.83 0.87
C PHE A 114 -0.10 -16.10 0.48
N SER A 115 -0.78 -17.22 0.20
CA SER A 115 -0.21 -18.41 -0.43
C SER A 115 -0.62 -18.57 -1.90
N ASP A 116 -1.57 -17.74 -2.36
CA ASP A 116 -2.09 -17.73 -3.73
C ASP A 116 -1.52 -16.52 -4.46
N ASP A 117 -0.36 -16.69 -5.13
CA ASP A 117 0.36 -15.62 -5.83
C ASP A 117 -0.56 -14.84 -6.81
N ALA A 118 -1.53 -15.51 -7.45
CA ALA A 118 -2.42 -14.86 -8.40
C ALA A 118 -3.42 -13.91 -7.73
N LYS A 119 -3.99 -14.31 -6.59
CA LYS A 119 -4.84 -13.42 -5.79
C LYS A 119 -4.02 -12.34 -5.11
N GLU A 120 -2.89 -12.73 -4.53
CA GLU A 120 -1.96 -11.85 -3.84
C GLU A 120 -1.54 -10.68 -4.75
N ASN A 121 -1.06 -10.97 -5.96
CA ASN A 121 -0.66 -9.94 -6.93
C ASN A 121 -1.82 -9.02 -7.32
N LYS A 122 -3.04 -9.55 -7.49
CA LYS A 122 -4.22 -8.71 -7.77
C LYS A 122 -4.53 -7.72 -6.64
N ILE A 123 -4.33 -8.11 -5.38
CA ILE A 123 -4.47 -7.19 -4.24
C ILE A 123 -3.46 -6.06 -4.34
N TYR A 124 -2.21 -6.35 -4.70
CA TYR A 124 -1.16 -5.34 -4.83
C TYR A 124 -1.39 -4.40 -6.01
N GLU A 125 -1.80 -4.93 -7.15
CA GLU A 125 -2.13 -4.10 -8.30
C GLU A 125 -3.36 -3.22 -8.06
N ALA A 126 -4.33 -3.67 -7.25
CA ALA A 126 -5.41 -2.83 -6.77
C ALA A 126 -4.90 -1.67 -5.90
N VAL A 127 -4.01 -1.94 -4.94
CA VAL A 127 -3.42 -0.91 -4.08
C VAL A 127 -2.57 0.07 -4.90
N LYS A 128 -1.74 -0.41 -5.83
CA LYS A 128 -0.97 0.43 -6.75
C LYS A 128 -1.88 1.36 -7.56
N PHE A 129 -2.98 0.83 -8.10
CA PHE A 129 -3.92 1.65 -8.85
C PHE A 129 -4.63 2.70 -7.98
N ILE A 130 -4.98 2.35 -6.74
CA ILE A 130 -5.50 3.29 -5.74
C ILE A 130 -4.48 4.41 -5.45
N MET A 131 -3.20 4.05 -5.27
CA MET A 131 -2.11 5.02 -5.09
C MET A 131 -2.02 5.97 -6.30
N LEU A 132 -2.08 5.43 -7.52
CA LEU A 132 -2.09 6.23 -8.75
C LEU A 132 -3.27 7.19 -8.80
N HIS A 133 -4.47 6.72 -8.45
CA HIS A 133 -5.66 7.55 -8.41
C HIS A 133 -5.49 8.76 -7.48
N LEU A 134 -4.92 8.56 -6.30
CA LEU A 134 -4.68 9.63 -5.33
C LEU A 134 -3.62 10.62 -5.83
N ILE A 135 -2.59 10.14 -6.54
CA ILE A 135 -1.61 11.02 -7.21
C ILE A 135 -2.27 11.85 -8.30
N ILE A 136 -3.19 11.28 -9.09
CA ILE A 136 -3.95 12.04 -10.10
C ILE A 136 -4.81 13.12 -9.42
N GLU A 137 -5.56 12.77 -8.38
CA GLU A 137 -6.40 13.74 -7.67
C GLU A 137 -5.57 14.86 -7.01
N ALA A 138 -4.45 14.53 -6.38
CA ALA A 138 -3.55 15.52 -5.81
C ALA A 138 -2.96 16.46 -6.88
N HIS A 139 -2.62 15.93 -8.06
CA HIS A 139 -2.10 16.72 -9.17
C HIS A 139 -3.16 17.67 -9.76
N GLU A 140 -4.41 17.24 -9.89
CA GLU A 140 -5.50 18.10 -10.35
C GLU A 140 -5.86 19.17 -9.32
N ASN A 141 -5.82 18.84 -8.04
CA ASN A 141 -5.99 19.82 -6.96
C ASN A 141 -4.87 20.87 -6.98
N LEU A 142 -3.62 20.45 -7.17
CA LEU A 142 -2.48 21.37 -7.32
C LEU A 142 -2.66 22.36 -8.48
N LYS A 143 -3.11 21.88 -9.65
CA LYS A 143 -3.39 22.76 -10.80
C LYS A 143 -4.52 23.75 -10.52
N SER A 144 -5.45 23.36 -9.66
CA SER A 144 -6.61 24.17 -9.29
C SER A 144 -6.35 25.03 -8.04
N GLU A 145 -5.11 25.07 -7.55
CA GLU A 145 -4.70 25.76 -6.32
C GLU A 145 -5.46 25.30 -5.05
N GLU A 146 -6.02 24.09 -5.09
CA GLU A 146 -6.70 23.45 -3.97
C GLU A 146 -5.68 22.82 -2.99
N PRO A 147 -5.98 22.80 -1.68
CA PRO A 147 -5.06 22.26 -0.69
C PRO A 147 -4.87 20.74 -0.86
N ILE A 148 -3.62 20.29 -0.73
CA ILE A 148 -3.23 18.88 -0.72
C ILE A 148 -2.39 18.56 0.52
N PRO A 149 -2.41 17.30 1.01
CA PRO A 149 -1.49 16.86 2.05
C PRO A 149 -0.02 17.11 1.66
N SER A 150 0.77 17.57 2.63
CA SER A 150 2.12 18.11 2.36
C SER A 150 3.05 17.12 1.67
N PHE A 151 2.91 15.83 1.97
CA PHE A 151 3.75 14.79 1.38
C PHE A 151 3.58 14.65 -0.13
N PHE A 152 2.43 15.03 -0.72
CA PHE A 152 2.22 14.97 -2.17
C PHE A 152 3.17 15.92 -2.91
N HIS A 153 3.55 17.06 -2.32
CA HIS A 153 4.53 17.96 -2.92
C HIS A 153 5.89 17.28 -3.14
N TYR A 154 6.29 16.37 -2.24
CA TYR A 154 7.51 15.60 -2.42
C TYR A 154 7.47 14.77 -3.71
N PHE A 155 6.36 14.08 -3.98
CA PHE A 155 6.20 13.28 -5.19
C PHE A 155 6.36 14.11 -6.46
N PHE A 156 5.72 15.28 -6.53
CA PHE A 156 5.79 16.15 -7.71
C PHE A 156 7.10 16.95 -7.83
N SER A 157 7.90 17.02 -6.77
CA SER A 157 9.22 17.66 -6.79
C SER A 157 10.33 16.78 -7.38
N ARG A 158 10.10 15.47 -7.54
CA ARG A 158 11.08 14.55 -8.14
C ARG A 158 11.09 14.70 -9.66
N ASP A 159 12.28 14.77 -10.23
CA ASP A 159 12.48 14.84 -11.70
C ASP A 159 11.78 13.69 -12.45
N SER A 160 11.69 12.51 -11.84
CA SER A 160 11.09 11.31 -12.42
C SER A 160 9.59 11.14 -12.14
N SER A 161 8.95 12.04 -11.39
CA SER A 161 7.51 11.98 -11.09
C SER A 161 6.82 13.34 -10.96
N SER A 162 7.20 14.30 -11.81
CA SER A 162 6.59 15.64 -11.85
C SER A 162 5.09 15.64 -12.16
N ASP A 163 4.59 14.58 -12.78
CA ASP A 163 3.19 14.39 -13.15
C ASP A 163 2.76 12.91 -12.95
N PRO A 164 1.45 12.62 -12.92
CA PRO A 164 0.94 11.27 -12.66
C PRO A 164 1.37 10.20 -13.68
N LEU A 165 1.57 10.57 -14.95
CA LEU A 165 2.05 9.63 -15.97
C LEU A 165 3.50 9.27 -15.69
N SER A 166 4.35 10.26 -15.43
CA SER A 166 5.75 10.05 -15.05
C SER A 166 5.86 9.21 -13.77
N TYR A 167 5.04 9.49 -12.76
CA TYR A 167 4.96 8.66 -11.55
C TYR A 167 4.60 7.20 -11.87
N MET A 168 3.56 6.98 -12.69
CA MET A 168 3.14 5.64 -13.07
C MET A 168 4.27 4.89 -13.78
N MET A 169 4.89 5.51 -14.78
CA MET A 169 5.89 4.85 -15.63
C MET A 169 7.19 4.55 -14.89
N ASN A 170 7.68 5.50 -14.09
CA ASN A 170 9.02 5.43 -13.52
C ASN A 170 9.05 4.81 -12.12
N HIS A 171 7.96 4.90 -11.36
CA HIS A 171 7.92 4.45 -9.96
C HIS A 171 6.92 3.33 -9.74
N LEU A 172 5.70 3.44 -10.28
CA LEU A 172 4.64 2.50 -9.94
C LEU A 172 4.66 1.21 -10.77
N ASN A 173 4.85 1.31 -12.08
CA ASN A 173 4.91 0.16 -13.00
C ASN A 173 6.05 -0.82 -12.65
N PRO A 174 7.27 -0.35 -12.30
CA PRO A 174 8.37 -1.23 -11.89
C PRO A 174 8.13 -1.98 -10.57
N VAL A 175 7.20 -1.51 -9.72
CA VAL A 175 6.92 -2.12 -8.41
C VAL A 175 6.38 -3.53 -8.57
N GLY A 176 7.05 -4.47 -7.90
CA GLY A 176 6.77 -5.89 -7.99
C GLY A 176 7.61 -6.61 -9.04
N ASP A 177 8.04 -5.92 -10.10
CA ASP A 177 8.86 -6.48 -11.19
C ASP A 177 10.36 -6.31 -10.89
N THR A 178 10.84 -5.07 -10.94
CA THR A 178 12.27 -4.76 -10.85
C THR A 178 12.66 -4.03 -9.57
N ILE A 179 11.70 -3.36 -8.91
CA ILE A 179 11.93 -2.61 -7.68
C ILE A 179 10.82 -2.85 -6.66
N GLY A 180 11.12 -2.63 -5.37
CA GLY A 180 10.11 -2.45 -4.33
C GLY A 180 9.65 -1.00 -4.22
N LEU A 181 8.64 -0.75 -3.39
CA LEU A 181 8.29 0.60 -2.99
C LEU A 181 9.38 1.22 -2.11
N GLU A 182 9.65 2.51 -2.28
CA GLU A 182 10.52 3.26 -1.38
C GLU A 182 9.74 3.75 -0.15
N GLN A 183 10.46 4.23 0.86
CA GLN A 183 9.84 4.69 2.11
C GLN A 183 8.88 5.86 1.91
N ALA A 184 9.11 6.72 0.92
CA ALA A 184 8.21 7.83 0.62
C ALA A 184 6.81 7.32 0.24
N GLU A 185 6.72 6.23 -0.51
CA GLU A 185 5.46 5.61 -0.91
C GLU A 185 4.68 5.00 0.27
N LEU A 186 5.29 4.78 1.45
CA LEU A 186 4.55 4.43 2.66
C LEU A 186 3.56 5.53 3.08
N CYS A 187 3.88 6.80 2.84
CA CYS A 187 2.93 7.90 3.06
C CYS A 187 1.68 7.70 2.20
N LEU A 188 1.87 7.37 0.93
CA LEU A 188 0.78 7.19 -0.02
C LEU A 188 -0.03 5.92 0.28
N VAL A 189 0.62 4.83 0.67
CA VAL A 189 -0.06 3.60 1.11
C VAL A 189 -0.85 3.84 2.40
N GLY A 190 -0.25 4.47 3.41
CA GLY A 190 -0.93 4.78 4.67
C GLY A 190 -2.11 5.73 4.47
N TYR A 191 -1.93 6.75 3.63
CA TYR A 191 -3.00 7.68 3.25
C TYR A 191 -4.13 6.98 2.49
N ALA A 192 -3.79 6.15 1.50
CA ALA A 192 -4.76 5.37 0.74
C ALA A 192 -5.60 4.47 1.63
N LEU A 193 -4.97 3.74 2.54
CA LEU A 193 -5.63 2.75 3.37
C LEU A 193 -6.18 3.31 4.69
N GLU A 194 -6.03 4.62 4.94
CA GLU A 194 -6.39 5.28 6.21
C GLU A 194 -5.80 4.56 7.45
N VAL A 195 -4.51 4.20 7.36
CA VAL A 195 -3.75 3.53 8.43
C VAL A 195 -2.47 4.28 8.75
N LYS A 196 -2.08 4.24 10.04
CA LYS A 196 -0.78 4.69 10.53
C LYS A 196 0.19 3.53 10.39
N ILE A 197 1.17 3.65 9.51
CA ILE A 197 2.19 2.63 9.31
C ILE A 197 3.39 2.98 10.19
N LYS A 198 3.47 2.33 11.33
CA LYS A 198 4.61 2.41 12.24
C LYS A 198 5.72 1.49 11.75
N LEU A 199 6.84 2.07 11.31
CA LEU A 199 8.00 1.34 10.83
C LEU A 199 9.12 1.36 11.88
N LEU A 200 9.55 0.17 12.30
CA LEU A 200 10.73 -0.04 13.13
C LEU A 200 11.94 -0.32 12.23
N ARG A 201 12.89 0.62 12.14
CA ARG A 201 14.10 0.52 11.31
C ARG A 201 15.28 0.05 12.16
N LEU A 202 15.61 -1.24 12.09
CA LEU A 202 16.60 -1.84 12.97
C LEU A 202 18.02 -1.30 12.74
N THR A 203 18.33 -0.86 11.51
CA THR A 203 19.59 -0.16 11.17
C THR A 203 19.74 1.20 11.87
N LYS A 204 18.63 1.77 12.33
CA LYS A 204 18.54 3.07 12.99
C LYS A 204 18.36 2.95 14.50
N PHE A 205 18.63 1.77 15.07
CA PHE A 205 18.50 1.53 16.50
C PHE A 205 19.31 2.55 17.33
N ASN A 206 18.71 3.03 18.42
CA ASN A 206 19.22 4.12 19.27
C ASN A 206 19.31 5.51 18.61
N THR A 207 18.65 5.72 17.46
CA THR A 207 18.48 7.05 16.86
C THR A 207 17.01 7.46 16.87
N GLU A 208 16.73 8.74 16.60
CA GLU A 208 15.36 9.23 16.43
C GLU A 208 14.63 8.56 15.25
N ASP A 209 15.37 8.13 14.23
CA ASP A 209 14.85 7.44 13.05
C ASP A 209 14.56 5.95 13.26
N PHE A 210 14.73 5.43 14.48
CA PHE A 210 14.41 4.03 14.79
C PHE A 210 12.93 3.72 14.55
N GLU A 211 12.07 4.67 14.91
CA GLU A 211 10.61 4.52 14.87
C GLU A 211 10.03 5.68 14.08
N THR A 212 9.43 5.39 12.94
CA THR A 212 8.81 6.40 12.08
C THR A 212 7.36 6.00 11.79
N ILE A 213 6.45 6.97 11.72
CA ILE A 213 5.04 6.73 11.39
C ILE A 213 4.70 7.40 10.07
N TYR A 214 4.10 6.63 9.17
CA TYR A 214 3.68 7.10 7.84
C TYR A 214 2.15 7.03 7.67
N PRO A 215 1.51 8.06 7.09
CA PRO A 215 2.07 9.39 6.88
C PRO A 215 2.21 10.17 8.21
N ALA A 216 3.05 11.21 8.22
CA ALA A 216 3.26 12.04 9.42
C ALA A 216 2.00 12.85 9.80
N ASP A 217 1.19 13.25 8.82
CA ASP A 217 -0.05 14.02 8.93
C ASP A 217 -1.31 13.12 9.03
N HIS A 218 -1.16 11.91 9.57
CA HIS A 218 -2.26 10.97 9.77
C HIS A 218 -3.37 11.52 10.69
N LYS A 219 -4.61 11.07 10.45
CA LYS A 219 -5.73 11.39 11.35
C LYS A 219 -5.68 10.54 12.61
N ARG A 220 -6.18 11.10 13.73
CA ARG A 220 -6.11 10.44 15.05
C ARG A 220 -6.85 9.10 15.11
N ASP A 221 -7.96 9.00 14.38
CA ASP A 221 -8.86 7.86 14.31
C ASP A 221 -8.38 6.72 13.39
N TRP A 222 -7.29 6.92 12.65
CA TRP A 222 -6.70 5.86 11.82
C TRP A 222 -6.11 4.73 12.68
N HIS A 223 -6.29 3.50 12.21
CA HIS A 223 -5.74 2.32 12.88
C HIS A 223 -4.23 2.25 12.68
N GLU A 224 -3.49 1.83 13.70
CA GLU A 224 -2.03 1.68 13.61
C GLU A 224 -1.65 0.23 13.29
N ILE A 225 -0.77 0.07 12.31
CA ILE A 225 -0.10 -1.20 12.02
C ILE A 225 1.41 -1.04 12.24
N THR A 226 2.08 -2.12 12.66
CA THR A 226 3.52 -2.10 12.87
C THR A 226 4.22 -3.00 11.86
N LEU A 227 5.25 -2.46 11.22
CA LEU A 227 6.19 -3.17 10.36
C LEU A 227 7.60 -3.03 10.94
N MET A 228 8.50 -3.90 10.51
CA MET A 228 9.90 -3.84 10.88
C MET A 228 10.78 -4.11 9.66
N THR A 229 11.92 -3.44 9.56
CA THR A 229 12.88 -3.64 8.46
C THR A 229 14.32 -3.59 8.95
N ASP A 230 15.15 -4.39 8.30
CA ASP A 230 16.59 -4.51 8.58
C ASP A 230 17.46 -3.77 7.57
N ASP A 231 16.90 -3.30 6.47
CA ASP A 231 17.65 -2.71 5.36
C ASP A 231 16.83 -1.73 4.50
N ASP A 232 15.62 -1.38 4.97
CA ASP A 232 14.65 -0.54 4.26
C ASP A 232 14.16 -1.12 2.91
N ARG A 233 14.38 -2.42 2.68
CA ARG A 233 13.92 -3.15 1.47
C ARG A 233 13.06 -4.35 1.81
N HIS A 234 13.43 -5.08 2.86
CA HIS A 234 12.71 -6.27 3.32
C HIS A 234 11.93 -5.94 4.59
N TYR A 235 10.63 -6.26 4.58
CA TYR A 235 9.72 -5.89 5.65
C TYR A 235 9.19 -7.14 6.35
N ASN A 236 9.30 -7.15 7.67
CA ASN A 236 8.83 -8.20 8.55
C ASN A 236 7.68 -7.71 9.44
N ILE A 237 6.90 -8.65 9.95
CA ILE A 237 5.79 -8.35 10.86
C ILE A 237 6.19 -8.73 12.30
N PRO A 238 6.32 -7.76 13.21
CA PRO A 238 6.60 -8.05 14.60
C PRO A 238 5.36 -8.59 15.30
N VAL A 239 5.49 -9.74 15.97
CA VAL A 239 4.46 -10.30 16.85
C VAL A 239 4.72 -9.82 18.26
N ILE A 240 3.97 -8.80 18.68
CA ILE A 240 4.13 -8.15 19.99
C ILE A 240 3.30 -8.91 21.04
N ALA A 241 3.87 -9.09 22.23
CA ALA A 241 3.15 -9.54 23.42
C ALA A 241 2.17 -8.45 23.86
N ASN A 242 0.88 -8.77 23.96
CA ASN A 242 -0.01 -8.00 24.82
C ASN A 242 0.28 -8.31 26.28
#